data_AF-A0A3D5S2M9-F1
#
_entry.id   AF-A0A3D5S2M9-F1
#
_cell.length_a   1.000
_cell.length_b   1.000
_cell.length_c   1.000
_cell.angle_alpha   90.00
_cell.angle_beta   90.00
_cell.angle_gamma   90.00
#
_symmetry.space_group_name_H-M   'P 1'
#
loop_
_entity.id
_entity.type
_entity.pdbx_description
1 polymer ?
#
loop_
_entity_poly.entity_id
_entity_poly.type
_entity_poly.pdbx_seq_one_letter_code
_entity_poly.pdbx_strand_id
1 'polypeptide(L)'
;MGKISKLNEQLEQLIAIRPIPDEWRELLNNQITIDPEAVEEELQIHSNTYMEWALKYAQVKAVVEEFQRRFDKVEAGCRIRARAALGKEAKEKDLSAWMEIQEEHENAKKRLNDAKYTEHILKEVKDIWTKRSNVLESMTMLIAQSRKHEHERAYQNGN
;
A
#
# COMPACT_ATOMS: atom_id res chain seq x y z
N MET A 1 -7.25 -9.26 22.82
CA MET A 1 -8.00 -8.61 21.72
C MET A 1 -7.48 -7.22 21.31
N GLY A 2 -6.82 -6.42 22.17
CA GLY A 2 -6.49 -5.02 21.82
C GLY A 2 -5.52 -4.75 20.66
N LYS A 3 -4.63 -5.68 20.29
CA LYS A 3 -3.67 -5.48 19.17
C LYS A 3 -4.30 -5.67 17.79
N ILE A 4 -5.19 -6.66 17.63
CA ILE A 4 -5.92 -6.91 16.38
C ILE A 4 -6.91 -5.78 16.12
N SER A 5 -7.69 -5.38 17.13
CA SER A 5 -8.64 -4.25 17.03
C SER A 5 -7.96 -2.98 16.50
N LYS A 6 -6.79 -2.64 17.05
CA LYS A 6 -6.04 -1.46 16.61
C LYS A 6 -5.54 -1.56 15.17
N LEU A 7 -5.12 -2.74 14.72
CA LEU A 7 -4.69 -2.95 13.33
C LEU A 7 -5.88 -2.87 12.36
N ASN A 8 -7.06 -3.31 12.80
CA ASN A 8 -8.31 -3.21 12.03
C ASN A 8 -8.76 -1.75 11.90
N GLU A 9 -8.77 -0.99 12.99
CA GLU A 9 -9.07 0.45 12.97
C GLU A 9 -8.11 1.22 12.04
N GLN A 10 -6.81 0.87 12.06
CA GLN A 10 -5.84 1.43 11.13
C GLN A 10 -6.17 1.08 9.69
N LEU A 11 -6.61 -0.15 9.42
CA LEU A 11 -6.99 -0.58 8.07
C LEU A 11 -8.24 0.14 7.58
N GLU A 12 -9.27 0.29 8.43
CA GLU A 12 -10.49 1.06 8.14
C GLU A 12 -10.18 2.52 7.81
N GLN A 13 -9.28 3.15 8.57
CA GLN A 13 -8.83 4.51 8.30
C GLN A 13 -8.14 4.64 6.94
N LEU A 14 -7.30 3.67 6.56
CA LEU A 14 -6.67 3.67 5.25
C LEU A 14 -7.68 3.48 4.12
N ILE A 15 -8.66 2.58 4.30
CA ILE A 15 -9.73 2.34 3.31
C ILE A 15 -10.59 3.59 3.08
N ALA A 16 -10.77 4.45 4.09
CA ALA A 16 -11.53 5.69 3.96
C ALA A 16 -10.82 6.76 3.10
N ILE A 17 -9.51 6.60 2.84
CA ILE A 17 -8.70 7.59 2.14
C ILE A 17 -8.80 7.41 0.60
N ARG A 18 -8.93 8.50 -0.16
CA ARG A 18 -8.75 8.50 -1.63
C ARG A 18 -7.26 8.64 -1.95
N PRO A 19 -6.69 7.92 -2.94
CA PRO A 19 -7.30 7.44 -4.19
C PRO A 19 -7.18 5.91 -4.42
N ILE A 20 -7.45 5.09 -3.41
CA ILE A 20 -7.49 3.63 -3.61
C ILE A 20 -8.66 3.28 -4.56
N PRO A 21 -8.48 2.42 -5.58
CA PRO A 21 -9.57 1.91 -6.41
C PRO A 21 -10.67 1.24 -5.58
N ASP A 22 -11.92 1.35 -6.01
CA ASP A 22 -13.08 0.85 -5.25
C ASP A 22 -13.04 -0.68 -5.10
N GLU A 23 -12.55 -1.39 -6.12
CA GLU A 23 -12.34 -2.84 -6.09
C GLU A 23 -11.31 -3.26 -5.01
N TRP A 24 -10.34 -2.39 -4.70
CA TRP A 24 -9.34 -2.64 -3.66
C TRP A 24 -9.89 -2.28 -2.28
N ARG A 25 -10.79 -1.29 -2.19
CA ARG A 25 -11.51 -1.01 -0.94
C ARG A 25 -12.39 -2.19 -0.54
N GLU A 26 -13.12 -2.76 -1.49
CA GLU A 26 -13.95 -3.93 -1.25
C GLU A 26 -13.13 -5.14 -0.80
N LEU A 27 -12.00 -5.41 -1.48
CA LEU A 27 -11.07 -6.46 -1.08
C LEU A 27 -10.54 -6.25 0.36
N LEU A 28 -10.14 -5.02 0.71
CA LEU A 28 -9.66 -4.71 2.05
C LEU A 28 -10.76 -4.88 3.11
N ASN A 29 -11.97 -4.38 2.86
CA ASN A 29 -13.10 -4.44 3.78
C ASN A 29 -13.48 -5.88 4.14
N ASN A 30 -13.49 -6.77 3.15
CA ASN A 30 -13.83 -8.17 3.36
C ASN A 30 -12.78 -8.94 4.18
N GLN A 31 -11.59 -8.36 4.37
CA GLN A 31 -10.44 -9.01 5.00
C GLN A 31 -10.09 -8.41 6.38
N ILE A 32 -10.90 -7.48 6.92
CA ILE A 32 -10.65 -6.84 8.23
C ILE A 32 -10.92 -7.80 9.39
N THR A 33 -11.98 -8.60 9.28
CA THR A 33 -12.43 -9.49 10.35
C THR A 33 -11.49 -10.70 10.49
N ILE A 34 -11.27 -11.15 11.73
CA ILE A 34 -10.58 -12.40 12.04
C ILE A 34 -11.49 -13.18 12.95
N ASP A 35 -11.82 -14.42 12.60
CA ASP A 35 -12.47 -15.36 13.50
C ASP A 35 -11.43 -15.99 14.48
N PRO A 36 -11.48 -15.66 15.78
CA PRO A 36 -10.57 -16.23 16.76
C PRO A 36 -10.81 -17.72 17.05
N GLU A 37 -11.92 -18.31 16.59
CA GLU A 37 -12.18 -19.75 16.72
C GLU A 37 -11.60 -20.53 15.52
N ALA A 38 -11.35 -19.86 14.40
CA ALA A 38 -10.81 -20.42 13.16
C ALA A 38 -9.38 -19.93 12.84
N VAL A 39 -8.54 -19.67 13.86
CA VAL A 39 -7.20 -19.05 13.72
C VAL A 39 -6.30 -19.72 12.68
N GLU A 40 -6.33 -21.06 12.56
CA GLU A 40 -5.52 -21.79 11.59
C GLU A 40 -5.98 -21.54 10.14
N GLU A 41 -7.29 -21.48 9.90
CA GLU A 41 -7.89 -21.15 8.61
C GLU A 41 -7.66 -19.66 8.27
N GLU A 42 -7.85 -18.78 9.26
CA GLU A 42 -7.57 -17.35 9.16
C GLU A 42 -6.10 -17.08 8.81
N LEU A 43 -5.15 -17.79 9.40
CA LEU A 43 -3.72 -17.67 9.05
C LEU A 43 -3.46 -18.03 7.58
N GLN A 44 -4.13 -19.06 7.07
CA GLN A 44 -4.00 -19.50 5.68
C GLN A 44 -4.61 -18.49 4.70
N ILE A 45 -5.82 -17.99 4.98
CA ILE A 45 -6.48 -16.93 4.21
C ILE A 45 -5.61 -15.67 4.20
N HIS A 46 -5.15 -15.27 5.38
CA HIS A 46 -4.28 -14.12 5.59
C HIS A 46 -2.98 -14.22 4.78
N SER A 47 -2.33 -15.38 4.75
CA SER A 47 -1.09 -15.59 3.97
C SER A 47 -1.33 -15.39 2.47
N ASN A 48 -2.44 -15.91 1.94
CA ASN A 48 -2.80 -15.75 0.53
C ASN A 48 -3.09 -14.28 0.20
N THR A 49 -3.87 -13.62 1.05
CA THR A 49 -4.16 -12.19 0.97
C THR A 49 -2.91 -11.33 1.03
N TYR A 50 -1.97 -11.63 1.94
CA TYR A 50 -0.71 -10.91 2.05
C TYR A 50 0.08 -10.96 0.73
N MET A 51 0.17 -12.14 0.10
CA MET A 51 0.86 -12.29 -1.19
C MET A 51 0.20 -11.44 -2.28
N GLU A 52 -1.13 -11.41 -2.32
CA GLU A 52 -1.88 -10.58 -3.27
C GLU A 52 -1.57 -9.07 -3.09
N TRP A 53 -1.53 -8.59 -1.85
CA TRP A 53 -1.17 -7.20 -1.55
C TRP A 53 0.30 -6.89 -1.82
N ALA A 54 1.21 -7.83 -1.56
CA ALA A 54 2.62 -7.70 -1.89
C ALA A 54 2.83 -7.56 -3.41
N LEU A 55 2.08 -8.31 -4.23
CA LEU A 55 2.11 -8.20 -5.68
C LEU A 55 1.56 -6.86 -6.17
N LYS A 56 0.41 -6.40 -5.65
CA LYS A 56 -0.16 -5.08 -5.97
C LYS A 56 0.81 -3.95 -5.62
N TYR A 57 1.45 -4.02 -4.45
CA TYR A 57 2.49 -3.06 -4.04
C TYR A 57 3.66 -3.04 -5.02
N ALA A 58 4.18 -4.21 -5.42
CA ALA A 58 5.29 -4.30 -6.37
C ALA A 58 4.92 -3.71 -7.75
N GLN A 59 3.70 -3.95 -8.23
CA GLN A 59 3.19 -3.38 -9.48
C GLN A 59 3.12 -1.85 -9.43
N VAL A 60 2.53 -1.30 -8.37
CA VAL A 60 2.42 0.17 -8.20
C VAL A 60 3.80 0.81 -8.04
N LYS A 61 4.72 0.19 -7.30
CA LYS A 61 6.10 0.67 -7.18
C LYS A 61 6.78 0.77 -8.56
N ALA A 62 6.62 -0.24 -9.42
CA ALA A 62 7.16 -0.18 -10.78
C ALA A 62 6.53 0.95 -11.63
N VAL A 63 5.22 1.22 -11.44
CA VAL A 63 4.55 2.36 -12.09
C VAL A 63 5.10 3.69 -11.59
N VAL A 64 5.34 3.84 -10.28
CA VAL A 64 5.97 5.04 -9.70
C VAL A 64 7.37 5.25 -10.26
N GLU A 65 8.19 4.21 -10.35
CA GLU A 65 9.52 4.28 -10.93
C GLU A 65 9.46 4.72 -12.41
N GLU A 66 8.50 4.20 -13.18
CA GLU A 66 8.28 4.62 -14.56
C GLU A 66 7.83 6.08 -14.66
N PHE A 67 6.88 6.51 -13.83
CA PHE A 67 6.41 7.90 -13.81
C PHE A 67 7.51 8.86 -13.36
N GLN A 68 8.37 8.45 -12.43
CA GLN A 68 9.53 9.24 -12.03
C GLN A 68 10.48 9.43 -13.22
N ARG A 69 10.83 8.36 -13.94
CA ARG A 69 11.68 8.45 -15.14
C ARG A 69 11.07 9.35 -16.22
N ARG A 70 9.75 9.30 -16.41
CA ARG A 70 9.04 10.17 -17.37
C ARG A 70 9.05 11.62 -16.90
N PHE A 71 8.79 11.86 -15.62
CA PHE A 71 8.85 13.18 -15.01
C PHE A 71 10.24 13.81 -15.18
N ASP A 72 11.31 13.06 -14.90
CA ASP A 72 12.69 13.57 -15.04
C ASP A 72 12.99 14.00 -16.49
N LYS A 73 12.49 13.26 -17.48
CA LYS A 73 12.60 13.62 -18.91
C LYS A 73 11.81 14.88 -19.25
N VAL A 74 10.57 14.97 -18.79
CA VAL A 74 9.71 16.16 -19.00
C VAL A 74 10.37 17.37 -18.34
N GLU A 75 10.82 17.25 -17.09
CA GLU A 75 11.49 18.32 -16.37
C GLU A 75 12.75 18.81 -17.10
N ALA A 76 13.59 17.90 -17.60
CA ALA A 76 14.75 18.26 -18.40
C ALA A 76 14.36 18.99 -19.70
N GLY A 77 13.35 18.50 -20.42
CA GLY A 77 12.83 19.14 -21.63
C GLY A 77 12.22 20.53 -21.37
N CYS A 78 11.46 20.67 -20.29
CA CYS A 78 10.90 21.95 -19.84
C CYS A 78 12.01 22.96 -19.49
N ARG A 79 13.06 22.54 -18.77
CA ARG A 79 14.22 23.39 -18.45
C ARG A 79 14.97 23.87 -19.69
N ILE A 80 15.15 23.01 -20.70
CA ILE A 80 15.80 23.39 -21.97
C ILE A 80 14.95 24.45 -22.71
N ARG A 81 13.65 24.21 -22.86
CA ARG A 81 12.75 25.14 -23.55
C ARG A 81 12.61 26.47 -22.81
N ALA A 82 12.49 26.43 -21.49
CA ALA A 82 12.49 27.61 -20.62
C ALA A 82 13.73 28.49 -20.81
N ARG A 83 14.93 27.89 -20.82
CA ARG A 83 16.19 28.62 -21.08
C ARG A 83 16.22 29.24 -22.47
N ALA A 84 15.76 28.51 -23.49
CA ALA A 84 15.71 29.02 -24.86
C ALA A 84 14.75 30.21 -25.01
N ALA A 85 13.66 30.26 -24.23
CA ALA A 85 12.72 31.36 -24.20
C ALA A 85 13.27 32.60 -23.46
N LEU A 86 14.02 32.43 -22.37
CA LEU A 86 14.62 33.54 -21.60
C LEU A 86 15.79 34.22 -22.32
N GLY A 87 16.48 33.53 -23.23
CA GLY A 87 17.60 34.08 -23.99
C GLY A 87 17.21 34.94 -25.20
N LYS A 88 15.91 35.16 -25.45
CA LYS A 88 15.39 35.98 -26.55
C LYS A 88 14.63 37.17 -25.98
N GLU A 89 14.64 38.32 -26.67
CA GLU A 89 13.73 39.44 -26.33
C GLU A 89 12.30 38.91 -26.25
N ALA A 90 11.72 38.89 -25.04
CA ALA A 90 10.47 38.20 -24.77
C ALA A 90 9.32 38.79 -25.61
N LYS A 91 8.81 38.01 -26.56
CA LYS A 91 7.62 38.31 -27.37
C LYS A 91 6.42 37.52 -26.82
N GLU A 92 5.22 37.94 -27.18
CA GLU A 92 3.96 37.29 -26.75
C GLU A 92 3.89 35.79 -27.06
N LYS A 93 4.51 35.35 -28.18
CA LYS A 93 4.69 33.93 -28.52
C LYS A 93 5.53 33.13 -27.51
N ASP A 94 6.44 33.80 -26.80
CA ASP A 94 7.26 33.17 -25.76
C ASP A 94 6.42 32.92 -24.50
N LEU A 95 5.39 33.75 -24.24
CA LEU A 95 4.46 33.56 -23.12
C LEU A 95 3.56 32.34 -23.31
N SER A 96 3.02 32.13 -24.53
CA SER A 96 2.23 30.94 -24.86
C SER A 96 3.06 29.66 -24.76
N ALA A 97 4.29 29.67 -25.26
CA ALA A 97 5.20 28.53 -25.13
C ALA A 97 5.53 28.23 -23.66
N TRP A 98 5.68 29.26 -22.83
CA TRP A 98 5.87 29.11 -21.38
C TRP A 98 4.69 28.44 -20.69
N MET A 99 3.46 28.82 -21.03
CA MET A 99 2.25 28.21 -20.47
C MET A 99 2.15 26.72 -20.83
N GLU A 100 2.43 26.34 -22.07
CA GLU A 100 2.44 24.94 -22.50
C GLU A 100 3.51 24.11 -21.77
N ILE A 101 4.73 24.66 -21.61
CA ILE A 101 5.82 24.03 -20.85
C ILE A 101 5.41 23.79 -19.39
N GLN A 102 4.75 24.78 -18.78
CA GLN A 102 4.30 24.71 -17.40
C GLN A 102 3.15 23.71 -17.24
N GLU A 103 2.18 23.70 -18.14
CA GLU A 103 1.07 22.74 -18.14
C GLU A 103 1.59 21.30 -18.27
N GLU A 104 2.52 21.03 -19.19
CA GLU A 104 3.12 19.71 -19.35
C GLU A 104 3.85 19.24 -18.08
N HIS A 105 4.62 20.15 -17.47
CA HIS A 105 5.32 19.87 -16.22
C HIS A 105 4.35 19.56 -15.07
N GLU A 106 3.32 20.38 -14.87
CA GLU A 106 2.35 20.18 -13.79
C GLU A 106 1.51 18.91 -14.01
N ASN A 107 1.15 18.58 -15.25
CA ASN A 107 0.46 17.33 -15.57
C ASN A 107 1.32 16.10 -15.26
N ALA A 108 2.62 16.13 -15.62
CA ALA A 108 3.55 15.05 -15.30
C ALA A 108 3.76 14.91 -13.77
N LYS A 109 3.91 16.05 -13.08
CA LYS A 109 4.06 16.12 -11.62
C LYS A 109 2.84 15.57 -10.89
N LYS A 110 1.63 15.93 -11.33
CA LYS A 110 0.37 15.45 -10.75
C LYS A 110 0.27 13.93 -10.84
N ARG A 111 0.51 13.35 -12.02
CA ARG A 111 0.48 11.89 -12.23
C ARG A 111 1.49 11.15 -11.35
N LEU A 112 2.70 11.71 -11.21
CA LEU A 112 3.72 11.15 -10.33
C LEU A 112 3.29 11.20 -8.85
N ASN A 113 2.72 12.32 -8.41
CA ASN A 113 2.24 12.47 -7.04
C ASN A 113 1.08 11.52 -6.73
N ASP A 114 0.12 11.39 -7.65
CA ASP A 114 -1.00 10.45 -7.51
C ASP A 114 -0.48 9.01 -7.36
N ALA A 115 0.47 8.60 -8.20
CA ALA A 115 1.07 7.26 -8.12
C ALA A 115 1.87 7.04 -6.82
N LYS A 116 2.68 8.02 -6.39
CA LYS A 116 3.43 7.97 -5.12
C LYS A 116 2.51 7.87 -3.91
N TYR A 117 1.38 8.56 -3.96
CA TYR A 117 0.39 8.49 -2.91
C TYR A 117 -0.25 7.09 -2.84
N THR A 118 -0.63 6.51 -3.98
CA THR A 118 -1.12 5.12 -4.03
C THR A 118 -0.07 4.12 -3.53
N GLU A 119 1.20 4.29 -3.90
CA GLU A 119 2.30 3.46 -3.38
C GLU A 119 2.40 3.54 -1.85
N HIS A 120 2.31 4.75 -1.30
CA HIS A 120 2.38 4.97 0.15
C HIS A 120 1.26 4.23 0.88
N ILE A 121 0.01 4.33 0.41
CA ILE A 121 -1.12 3.62 1.01
C ILE A 121 -0.92 2.10 0.93
N LEU A 122 -0.50 1.58 -0.22
CA LEU A 122 -0.24 0.13 -0.37
C LEU A 122 0.89 -0.36 0.54
N LYS A 123 1.90 0.48 0.79
CA LYS A 123 2.96 0.18 1.75
C LYS A 123 2.40 0.06 3.17
N GLU A 124 1.53 0.98 3.58
CA GLU A 124 0.91 0.95 4.90
C GLU A 124 -0.01 -0.28 5.07
N VAL A 125 -0.78 -0.62 4.04
CA VAL A 125 -1.58 -1.86 3.98
C VAL A 125 -0.68 -3.08 4.16
N LYS A 126 0.44 -3.16 3.42
CA LYS A 126 1.41 -4.26 3.55
C LYS A 126 2.00 -4.35 4.96
N ASP A 127 2.32 -3.21 5.58
CA ASP A 127 2.90 -3.15 6.92
C ASP A 127 1.89 -3.59 8.00
N ILE A 128 0.61 -3.20 7.86
CA ILE A 128 -0.49 -3.70 8.71
C ILE A 128 -0.65 -5.21 8.53
N TRP A 129 -0.65 -5.70 7.30
CA TRP A 129 -0.78 -7.13 7.03
C TRP A 129 0.36 -7.94 7.64
N THR A 130 1.59 -7.44 7.54
CA THR A 130 2.77 -8.07 8.16
C THR A 130 2.62 -8.15 9.69
N LYS A 131 2.14 -7.07 10.33
CA LYS A 131 1.90 -7.06 11.78
C LYS A 131 0.78 -8.03 12.18
N ARG A 132 -0.28 -8.11 11.38
CA ARG A 132 -1.38 -9.05 11.58
C ARG A 132 -0.89 -10.51 11.45
N SER A 133 0.01 -10.84 10.51
CA SER A 133 0.63 -12.18 10.41
C SER A 133 1.30 -12.59 11.73
N ASN A 134 2.13 -11.70 12.28
CA ASN A 134 2.88 -11.99 13.51
C ASN A 134 1.95 -12.26 14.70
N VAL A 135 0.79 -11.60 14.76
CA VAL A 135 -0.20 -11.82 15.81
C VAL A 135 -0.91 -13.16 15.61
N LEU A 136 -1.32 -13.49 14.38
CA LEU A 136 -1.95 -14.78 14.07
C LEU A 136 -1.01 -15.95 14.35
N GLU A 137 0.24 -15.88 13.91
CA GLU A 137 1.27 -16.89 14.21
C GLU A 137 1.45 -17.10 15.73
N SER A 138 1.48 -16.00 16.50
CA SER A 138 1.56 -16.07 17.96
C SER A 138 0.33 -16.75 18.57
N MET A 139 -0.87 -16.50 18.04
CA MET A 139 -2.10 -17.13 18.50
C MET A 139 -2.13 -18.62 18.18
N THR A 140 -1.74 -19.02 16.96
CA THR A 140 -1.62 -20.43 16.57
C THR A 140 -0.66 -21.19 17.49
N MET A 141 0.48 -20.59 17.83
CA MET A 141 1.43 -21.19 18.79
C MET A 141 0.84 -21.39 20.18
N LEU A 142 0.11 -20.39 20.71
CA LEU A 142 -0.52 -20.49 22.03
C LEU A 142 -1.61 -21.57 22.07
N ILE A 143 -2.41 -21.68 21.00
CA ILE A 143 -3.42 -22.74 20.87
C ILE A 143 -2.74 -24.12 20.85
N ALA A 144 -1.67 -24.28 20.07
CA ALA A 144 -0.91 -25.53 20.01
C ALA A 144 -0.30 -25.90 21.39
N GLN A 145 0.24 -24.93 22.12
CA GLN A 145 0.76 -25.13 23.48
C GLN A 145 -0.34 -25.54 24.48
N SER A 146 -1.52 -24.92 24.42
CA SER A 146 -2.67 -25.28 25.28
C SER A 146 -3.11 -26.72 25.04
N ARG A 147 -3.30 -27.11 23.76
CA ARG A 147 -3.66 -28.47 23.38
C ARG A 147 -2.64 -29.50 23.88
N LYS A 148 -1.34 -29.17 23.78
CA LYS A 148 -0.26 -30.03 24.29
C LYS A 148 -0.36 -30.22 25.81
N HIS A 149 -0.57 -29.14 26.57
CA HIS A 149 -0.71 -29.23 28.02
C HIS A 149 -1.98 -29.98 28.46
N GLU A 150 -3.09 -29.84 27.74
CA GLU A 150 -4.31 -30.61 28.00
C GLU A 150 -4.08 -32.11 27.78
N HIS A 151 -3.40 -32.48 26.70
CA HIS A 151 -2.98 -33.86 26.45
C HIS A 151 -2.06 -34.41 27.54
N GLU A 152 -1.06 -33.62 27.98
CA GLU A 152 -0.16 -34.00 29.07
C GLU A 152 -0.91 -34.20 30.40
N ARG A 153 -1.87 -33.32 30.75
CA ARG A 153 -2.71 -33.48 31.94
C ARG A 153 -3.62 -34.71 31.86
N ALA A 154 -4.23 -34.96 30.69
CA ALA A 154 -5.06 -36.15 30.48
C ALA A 154 -4.24 -37.44 30.64
N TYR A 155 -2.98 -37.43 30.19
CA TYR A 155 -2.06 -38.56 30.36
C TYR A 155 -1.63 -38.74 31.82
N GLN A 156 -1.39 -37.65 32.56
CA GLN A 156 -0.99 -37.70 33.98
C GLN A 156 -2.13 -38.08 34.94
N ASN A 157 -3.38 -37.71 34.63
CA ASN A 157 -4.56 -38.03 35.45
C ASN A 157 -5.24 -39.36 35.06
N GLY A 158 -4.69 -40.08 34.08
CA GLY A 158 -5.21 -41.35 33.55
C GLY A 158 -4.52 -42.61 34.06
N ASN A 159 -3.88 -42.56 35.24
CA ASN A 159 -3.39 -43.72 36.00
C ASN A 159 -3.96 -43.72 37.42
#